data_AF-A0A291QAP3-F1
#
_entry.id   AF-A0A291QAP3-F1
#
_cell.length_a   1.000
_cell.length_b   1.000
_cell.length_c   1.000
_cell.angle_alpha   90.00
_cell.angle_beta   90.00
_cell.angle_gamma   90.00
#
_symmetry.space_group_name_H-M   'P 1'
#
loop_
_entity.id
_entity.type
_entity.pdbx_description
1 polymer ?
#
loop_
_entity_poly.entity_id
_entity_poly.type
_entity_poly.pdbx_seq_one_letter_code
_entity_poly.pdbx_strand_id
1 'polypeptide(L)'
;MVPPGAVGCLLAVLAAAVGFGVWRHGAGPGLRGAFEGERDLTLLYVELPMLLFGLPALTLGTWRLTDSFLHHRAGPAARAVWSTVAAAVAVGLLAWAGLVWLNARVAPFTHPE
;
A
#
# COMPACT_ATOMS: atom_id res chain seq x y z
N MET A 1 -10.49 25.91 -4.76
CA MET A 1 -10.82 24.48 -4.89
C MET A 1 -9.58 23.75 -5.39
N VAL A 2 -9.10 22.73 -4.68
CA VAL A 2 -7.94 21.94 -5.14
C VAL A 2 -8.37 21.12 -6.35
N PRO A 3 -7.62 21.15 -7.48
CA PRO A 3 -8.00 20.37 -8.65
C PRO A 3 -7.92 18.86 -8.32
N PRO A 4 -8.84 18.04 -8.86
CA PRO A 4 -8.91 16.61 -8.55
C PRO A 4 -7.61 15.86 -8.91
N GLY A 5 -6.85 16.37 -9.89
CA GLY A 5 -5.53 15.84 -10.24
C GLY A 5 -4.50 16.00 -9.11
N ALA A 6 -4.51 17.12 -8.39
CA ALA A 6 -3.58 17.36 -7.28
C ALA A 6 -3.89 16.44 -6.08
N VAL A 7 -5.19 16.20 -5.81
CA VAL A 7 -5.61 15.24 -4.76
C VAL A 7 -5.18 13.82 -5.12
N GLY A 8 -5.39 13.40 -6.37
CA GLY A 8 -4.93 12.10 -6.85
C GLY A 8 -3.40 11.95 -6.75
N CYS A 9 -2.64 12.97 -7.14
CA CYS A 9 -1.18 12.94 -7.01
C CYS A 9 -0.73 12.81 -5.54
N LEU A 10 -1.34 13.58 -4.64
CA LEU A 10 -1.03 13.50 -3.21
C LEU A 10 -1.33 12.10 -2.65
N LEU A 11 -2.50 11.53 -2.98
CA LEU A 11 -2.87 10.18 -2.57
C LEU A 11 -1.90 9.13 -3.11
N ALA A 12 -1.46 9.27 -4.36
CA ALA A 12 -0.49 8.36 -4.96
C ALA A 12 0.86 8.40 -4.22
N VAL A 13 1.37 9.61 -3.92
CA VAL A 13 2.63 9.80 -3.20
C VAL A 13 2.53 9.25 -1.78
N LEU A 14 1.43 9.51 -1.08
CA LEU A 14 1.21 9.00 0.28
C LEU A 14 1.11 7.48 0.31
N ALA A 15 0.32 6.88 -0.61
CA ALA A 15 0.20 5.43 -0.70
C ALA A 15 1.54 4.76 -1.07
N ALA A 16 2.35 5.40 -1.92
CA ALA A 16 3.67 4.90 -2.28
C ALA A 16 4.63 4.94 -1.09
N ALA A 17 4.62 6.05 -0.34
CA ALA A 17 5.41 6.18 0.88
C ALA A 17 5.02 5.13 1.94
N VAL A 18 3.72 4.85 2.09
CA VAL A 18 3.22 3.79 2.97
C VAL A 18 3.67 2.42 2.49
N GLY A 19 3.52 2.09 1.20
CA GLY A 19 3.97 0.82 0.63
C GLY A 19 5.47 0.59 0.80
N PHE A 20 6.28 1.64 0.58
CA PHE A 20 7.71 1.62 0.85
C PHE A 20 8.02 1.42 2.34
N GLY A 21 7.27 2.07 3.24
CA GLY A 21 7.41 1.91 4.68
C GLY A 21 7.10 0.49 5.15
N VAL A 22 6.01 -0.10 4.65
CA VAL A 22 5.61 -1.50 4.92
C VAL A 22 6.70 -2.46 4.45
N TRP A 23 7.17 -2.29 3.21
CA TRP A 23 8.28 -3.07 2.67
C TRP A 23 9.54 -2.96 3.53
N ARG A 24 9.97 -1.73 3.85
CA ARG A 24 11.17 -1.48 4.66
C ARG A 24 11.09 -2.15 6.03
N HIS A 25 9.91 -2.15 6.64
CA HIS A 25 9.70 -2.76 7.96
C HIS A 25 9.69 -4.29 7.88
N GLY A 26 8.98 -4.87 6.91
CA GLY A 26 8.80 -6.33 6.81
C GLY A 26 9.94 -7.08 6.12
N ALA A 27 10.61 -6.51 5.11
CA ALA A 27 11.60 -7.21 4.28
C ALA A 27 12.99 -7.37 4.94
N GLY A 28 13.23 -6.69 6.07
CA GLY A 28 14.54 -6.62 6.71
C GLY A 28 15.19 -7.98 7.01
N PRO A 29 14.49 -8.93 7.66
CA PRO A 29 15.10 -10.22 8.01
C PRO A 29 15.43 -11.09 6.79
N GLY A 30 14.56 -11.18 5.78
CA GLY A 30 14.83 -11.97 4.56
C GLY A 30 15.93 -11.38 3.65
N LEU A 31 16.18 -10.07 3.73
CA LEU A 31 17.28 -9.41 3.01
C LEU A 31 18.63 -9.51 3.73
N ARG A 32 18.62 -9.57 5.07
CA ARG A 32 19.85 -9.78 5.87
C ARG A 32 20.40 -11.20 5.71
N GLY A 33 19.51 -12.15 5.41
CA GLY A 33 19.82 -13.55 5.09
C GLY A 33 19.55 -14.51 6.26
N ALA A 34 19.33 -15.78 5.95
CA ALA A 34 19.21 -16.89 6.91
C ALA A 34 20.56 -17.60 7.14
N PHE A 35 20.54 -18.67 7.94
CA PHE A 35 21.65 -19.63 8.03
C PHE A 35 22.10 -20.04 6.61
N GLU A 36 23.42 -20.13 6.41
CA GLU A 36 24.14 -20.27 5.11
C GLU A 36 24.26 -19.01 4.23
N GLY A 37 23.69 -17.87 4.62
CA GLY A 37 23.84 -16.61 3.88
C GLY A 37 22.88 -16.50 2.68
N GLU A 38 21.91 -17.40 2.59
CA GLU A 38 20.84 -17.35 1.61
C GLU A 38 19.95 -16.12 1.86
N ARG A 39 19.81 -15.29 0.82
CA ARG A 39 19.02 -14.06 0.82
C ARG A 39 17.89 -14.18 -0.18
N ASP A 40 16.69 -13.80 0.24
CA ASP A 40 15.55 -13.75 -0.68
C ASP A 40 15.55 -12.42 -1.45
N LEU A 41 16.17 -12.43 -2.64
CA LEU A 41 16.16 -11.28 -3.55
C LEU A 41 14.77 -10.99 -4.14
N THR A 42 13.81 -11.91 -4.05
CA THR A 42 12.44 -11.65 -4.52
C THR A 42 11.77 -10.57 -3.66
N LEU A 43 12.17 -10.42 -2.40
CA LEU A 43 11.74 -9.29 -1.56
C LEU A 43 12.13 -7.94 -2.17
N LEU A 44 13.27 -7.85 -2.85
CA LEU A 44 13.73 -6.63 -3.49
C LEU A 44 13.14 -6.45 -4.90
N TYR A 45 13.11 -7.50 -5.71
CA TYR A 45 12.75 -7.40 -7.13
C TYR A 45 11.27 -7.62 -7.43
N VAL A 46 10.52 -8.23 -6.50
CA VAL A 46 9.09 -8.53 -6.69
C VAL A 46 8.27 -7.77 -5.66
N GLU A 47 8.55 -7.95 -4.37
CA GLU A 47 7.71 -7.37 -3.31
C GLU A 47 7.82 -5.84 -3.21
N LEU A 48 9.03 -5.28 -3.39
CA LEU A 48 9.20 -3.82 -3.42
C LEU A 48 8.40 -3.16 -4.55
N PRO A 49 8.57 -3.52 -5.84
CA PRO A 49 7.78 -2.88 -6.89
C PRO A 49 6.28 -3.18 -6.74
N MET A 50 5.91 -4.38 -6.28
CA MET A 50 4.51 -4.71 -6.02
C MET A 50 3.89 -3.80 -4.95
N LEU A 51 4.57 -3.55 -3.82
CA LEU A 51 4.05 -2.69 -2.77
C LEU A 51 4.16 -1.20 -3.14
N LEU A 52 5.24 -0.79 -3.80
CA LEU A 52 5.50 0.59 -4.18
C LEU A 52 4.50 1.09 -5.24
N PHE A 53 4.12 0.24 -6.20
CA PHE A 53 3.18 0.61 -7.27
C PHE A 53 1.77 0.06 -7.05
N GLY A 54 1.63 -1.11 -6.44
CA GLY A 54 0.34 -1.75 -6.19
C GLY A 54 -0.52 -0.99 -5.17
N LEU A 55 0.07 -0.50 -4.07
CA LEU A 55 -0.68 0.29 -3.09
C LEU A 55 -1.24 1.58 -3.69
N PRO A 56 -0.44 2.43 -4.39
CA PRO A 56 -0.97 3.60 -5.08
C PRO A 56 -2.05 3.25 -6.11
N ALA A 57 -1.83 2.22 -6.94
CA ALA A 57 -2.78 1.84 -7.98
C ALA A 57 -4.13 1.44 -7.40
N LEU A 58 -4.14 0.59 -6.37
CA LEU A 58 -5.36 0.15 -5.69
C LEU A 58 -6.04 1.31 -4.94
N THR A 59 -5.27 2.13 -4.23
CA THR A 59 -5.80 3.29 -3.50
C THR A 59 -6.49 4.28 -4.44
N LEU A 60 -5.85 4.60 -5.58
CA LEU A 60 -6.43 5.46 -6.60
C LEU A 60 -7.66 4.82 -7.25
N GLY A 61 -7.63 3.51 -7.49
CA GLY A 61 -8.79 2.75 -7.98
C GLY A 61 -9.98 2.87 -7.04
N THR A 62 -9.79 2.62 -5.73
CA THR A 62 -10.84 2.73 -4.72
C THR A 62 -11.37 4.15 -4.59
N TRP A 63 -10.48 5.15 -4.62
CA TRP A 63 -10.85 6.56 -4.58
C TRP A 63 -11.72 6.95 -5.79
N ARG A 64 -11.29 6.58 -7.01
CA ARG A 64 -12.05 6.85 -8.25
C ARG A 64 -13.39 6.15 -8.29
N LEU A 65 -13.46 4.89 -7.84
CA LEU A 65 -14.70 4.13 -7.74
C LEU A 65 -15.67 4.79 -6.76
N THR A 66 -15.18 5.21 -5.59
CA THR A 66 -15.98 5.87 -4.56
C THR A 66 -16.49 7.23 -5.04
N ASP A 67 -15.62 8.04 -5.68
CA ASP A 67 -16.00 9.35 -6.24
C ASP A 67 -17.05 9.19 -7.36
N SER A 68 -16.88 8.22 -8.25
CA SER A 68 -17.82 7.91 -9.33
C SER A 68 -19.19 7.45 -8.81
N PHE A 69 -19.21 6.60 -7.77
CA PHE A 69 -20.43 6.08 -7.18
C PHE A 69 -21.22 7.17 -6.44
N LEU A 70 -20.50 8.04 -5.73
CA LEU A 70 -21.08 9.15 -4.97
C LEU A 70 -21.47 10.34 -5.84
N HIS A 71 -20.92 10.46 -7.05
CA HIS A 71 -21.23 11.55 -7.99
C HIS A 71 -22.73 11.68 -8.26
N HIS A 72 -23.46 10.57 -8.27
CA HIS A 72 -24.90 10.53 -8.55
C HIS A 72 -25.79 10.64 -7.30
N ARG A 73 -25.22 10.55 -6.10
CA ARG A 73 -25.98 10.40 -4.85
C ARG A 73 -25.71 11.45 -3.78
N ALA A 74 -24.58 12.15 -3.84
CA ALA A 74 -24.12 13.01 -2.75
C ALA A 74 -23.74 14.41 -3.23
N GLY A 75 -24.02 15.41 -2.38
CA GLY A 75 -23.54 16.77 -2.61
C GLY A 75 -22.00 16.84 -2.65
N PRO A 76 -21.43 17.89 -3.28
CA PRO A 76 -19.99 17.99 -3.56
C PRO A 76 -19.10 17.89 -2.32
N ALA A 77 -19.55 18.41 -1.17
CA ALA A 77 -18.82 18.34 0.09
C ALA A 77 -18.81 16.94 0.72
N ALA A 78 -19.98 16.28 0.77
CA ALA A 78 -20.11 14.92 1.30
C ALA A 78 -19.30 13.92 0.46
N ARG A 79 -19.31 14.08 -0.87
CA ARG A 79 -18.50 13.28 -1.80
C ARG A 79 -17.01 13.38 -1.51
N ALA A 80 -16.50 14.59 -1.29
CA ALA A 80 -15.08 14.80 -0.98
C ALA A 80 -14.68 14.05 0.30
N VAL A 81 -15.45 14.20 1.39
CA VAL A 81 -15.19 13.55 2.68
C VAL A 81 -15.23 12.03 2.58
N TRP A 82 -16.27 11.47 1.95
CA TRP A 82 -16.37 10.02 1.83
C TRP A 82 -15.30 9.42 0.93
N SER A 83 -14.90 10.12 -0.14
CA SER A 83 -13.81 9.68 -1.01
C SER A 83 -12.45 9.65 -0.29
N THR A 84 -12.17 10.66 0.54
CA THR A 84 -10.92 10.69 1.31
C THR A 84 -10.89 9.64 2.41
N VAL A 85 -12.02 9.43 3.10
CA VAL A 85 -12.17 8.35 4.08
C VAL A 85 -11.97 6.98 3.42
N ALA A 86 -12.59 6.73 2.27
CA ALA A 86 -12.42 5.46 1.55
C ALA A 86 -10.97 5.23 1.13
N ALA A 87 -10.28 6.27 0.65
CA ALA A 87 -8.86 6.18 0.32
C ALA A 87 -7.98 5.89 1.55
N ALA A 88 -8.23 6.56 2.68
CA ALA A 88 -7.50 6.33 3.92
C ALA A 88 -7.69 4.90 4.46
N VAL A 89 -8.94 4.40 4.43
CA VAL A 89 -9.27 3.02 4.81
C VAL A 89 -8.59 2.02 3.88
N ALA A 90 -8.63 2.26 2.57
CA ALA A 90 -7.96 1.40 1.59
C ALA A 90 -6.46 1.32 1.84
N VAL A 91 -5.78 2.45 2.05
CA VAL A 91 -4.34 2.48 2.37
C VAL A 91 -4.06 1.72 3.66
N GLY A 92 -4.85 1.94 4.72
CA GLY A 92 -4.67 1.25 5.99
C GLY A 92 -4.81 -0.27 5.88
N LEU A 93 -5.84 -0.74 5.17
CA LEU A 93 -6.08 -2.16 4.94
C LEU A 93 -4.98 -2.79 4.07
N LEU A 94 -4.56 -2.12 3.01
CA LEU A 94 -3.50 -2.60 2.13
C LEU A 94 -2.14 -2.63 2.85
N ALA A 95 -1.86 -1.63 3.70
CA ALA A 95 -0.66 -1.62 4.52
C ALA A 95 -0.63 -2.78 5.52
N TRP A 96 -1.76 -3.01 6.18
CA TRP A 96 -1.91 -4.14 7.10
C TRP A 96 -1.76 -5.49 6.38
N ALA A 97 -2.44 -5.67 5.24
CA ALA A 97 -2.32 -6.88 4.43
C ALA A 97 -0.88 -7.10 3.93
N GLY A 98 -0.20 -6.05 3.52
CA GLY A 98 1.21 -6.10 3.11
C GLY A 98 2.14 -6.53 4.25
N LEU A 99 1.90 -6.04 5.48
CA LEU A 99 2.64 -6.49 6.66
C LEU A 99 2.39 -7.96 6.97
N VAL A 100 1.13 -8.41 6.93
CA VAL A 100 0.78 -9.83 7.15
C VAL A 100 1.44 -10.73 6.11
N TRP A 101 1.40 -10.32 4.84
CA TRP A 101 2.05 -11.03 3.73
C TRP A 101 3.57 -11.14 3.93
N LEU A 102 4.25 -10.02 4.21
CA LEU A 102 5.70 -10.02 4.44
C LEU A 102 6.07 -10.84 5.67
N ASN A 103 5.28 -10.78 6.74
CA ASN A 103 5.53 -11.59 7.94
C ASN A 103 5.48 -13.09 7.63
N ALA A 104 4.50 -13.53 6.82
CA ALA A 104 4.42 -14.92 6.38
C ALA A 104 5.61 -15.32 5.49
N ARG A 105 6.08 -14.42 4.61
CA ARG A 105 7.24 -14.67 3.73
C ARG A 105 8.56 -14.71 4.48
N VAL A 106 8.66 -13.96 5.57
CA VAL A 106 9.91 -13.79 6.32
C VAL A 106 10.00 -14.72 7.53
N ALA A 107 8.89 -15.36 7.94
CA ALA A 107 8.85 -16.33 9.04
C ALA A 107 9.98 -17.39 9.02
N PRO A 108 10.36 -18.00 7.87
CA PRO A 108 11.45 -18.96 7.80
C PRO A 108 12.83 -18.39 8.18
N PHE A 109 13.03 -17.08 8.04
CA PHE A 109 14.28 -16.39 8.36
C PHE A 109 14.38 -16.00 9.83
N THR A 110 13.26 -15.97 10.56
CA THR A 110 13.19 -15.58 11.98
C THR A 110 13.07 -16.77 12.92
N HIS A 111 12.50 -17.88 12.44
CA HIS A 111 12.36 -19.15 13.17
C HIS A 111 12.83 -20.29 12.26
N PRO A 112 14.15 -20.57 12.20
CA PRO A 112 14.64 -21.73 11.48
C PRO A 112 14.20 -22.99 12.25
N GLU A 113 13.29 -23.77 11.67
CA GLU A 113 12.95 -25.13 12.12
C GLU A 113 14.09 -26.12 11.83
#